data_AF-A0A8J7X3I1-F1
#
_entry.id   AF-A0A8J7X3I1-F1
#
_cell.length_a   1.000
_cell.length_b   1.000
_cell.length_c   1.000
_cell.angle_alpha   90.00
_cell.angle_beta   90.00
_cell.angle_gamma   90.00
#
_symmetry.space_group_name_H-M   'P 1'
#
loop_
_entity.id
_entity.type
_entity.pdbx_description
1 polymer ?
#
loop_
_entity_poly.entity_id
_entity_poly.type
_entity_poly.pdbx_seq_one_letter_code
_entity_poly.pdbx_strand_id
1 'polypeptide(L)'
;MSLQEIKGSEKKKVKKKRTSIEGPGEKPEGKKQTGSGEKQTKQESKTSYDTVIKVLAVLILVVFGAYAYMVLTGPKDPSQGSYAYSGEVLGIEVKSEFPLESLQNFKAIALLNSSDAAITSCNYELSAISQMSRKGYIVRVEKDSPGIYIKGEGAWVRGRNSGEILSACHAFACLREGIECPDGLLDIPQILAGQEELNLVIDGALGEKSFQKGIITIGYALGTLQSQTGAPVNTWLRNGDTCFLATVLNSTGLFKSNITENSSCDSIDGIHMLDSEQGEIRMEGNRITLQGSDGQVYAGTVIVQNIIAPDLRERLMDVNIDF
;
A
#
# COMPACT_ATOMS: atom_id res chain seq x y z
N MET A 1 -37.86 35.14 -3.07
CA MET A 1 -38.59 33.85 -2.95
C MET A 1 -38.01 33.14 -1.74
N SER A 2 -38.76 33.10 -0.64
CA SER A 2 -38.37 32.54 0.66
C SER A 2 -38.88 31.12 0.77
N LEU A 3 -38.04 30.17 1.21
CA LEU A 3 -38.49 28.85 1.65
C LEU A 3 -37.82 28.52 2.99
N GLN A 4 -38.70 28.30 3.96
CA GLN A 4 -38.47 27.99 5.36
C GLN A 4 -38.17 26.50 5.58
N GLU A 5 -37.47 26.25 6.69
CA GLU A 5 -37.59 25.14 7.66
C GLU A 5 -38.03 23.74 7.18
N ILE A 6 -37.17 22.75 7.43
CA ILE A 6 -37.62 21.39 7.77
C ILE A 6 -36.90 20.91 9.03
N LYS A 7 -37.72 20.63 10.04
CA LYS A 7 -37.39 20.09 11.37
C LYS A 7 -36.97 18.62 11.31
N GLY A 8 -36.10 18.25 12.25
CA GLY A 8 -35.65 16.88 12.47
C GLY A 8 -36.72 15.95 13.06
N SER A 9 -36.52 14.65 12.86
CA SER A 9 -37.31 13.59 13.47
C SER A 9 -36.49 12.30 13.64
N GLU A 10 -36.56 11.79 14.88
CA GLU A 10 -36.60 10.39 15.33
C GLU A 10 -35.35 9.48 15.33
N LYS A 11 -34.87 9.26 16.57
CA LYS A 11 -34.08 8.13 17.04
C LYS A 11 -34.91 6.84 17.05
N LYS A 12 -34.41 5.75 16.44
CA LYS A 12 -34.90 4.38 16.70
C LYS A 12 -33.90 3.57 17.54
N LYS A 13 -34.35 3.21 18.75
CA LYS A 13 -33.74 2.23 19.67
C LYS A 13 -34.01 0.80 19.16
N VAL A 14 -33.01 -0.08 19.24
CA VAL A 14 -33.19 -1.54 19.10
C VAL A 14 -33.00 -2.22 20.46
N LYS A 15 -33.95 -3.13 20.73
CA LYS A 15 -34.24 -3.85 21.98
C LYS A 15 -33.20 -4.92 22.31
N LYS A 16 -32.84 -5.01 23.60
CA LYS A 16 -32.18 -6.17 24.22
C LYS A 16 -33.24 -6.99 24.95
N LYS A 17 -33.42 -8.26 24.58
CA LYS A 17 -34.42 -9.18 25.14
C LYS A 17 -33.79 -9.99 26.28
N ARG A 18 -34.37 -9.89 27.48
CA ARG A 18 -34.16 -10.76 28.65
C ARG A 18 -35.08 -11.97 28.55
N THR A 19 -34.64 -13.10 29.08
CA THR A 19 -35.53 -14.09 29.69
C THR A 19 -34.84 -14.67 30.93
N SER A 20 -35.50 -14.52 32.08
CA SER A 20 -35.27 -15.24 33.33
C SER A 20 -36.29 -16.38 33.42
N ILE A 21 -35.95 -17.49 34.09
CA ILE A 21 -36.92 -18.34 34.82
C ILE A 21 -36.27 -18.79 36.14
N GLU A 22 -37.12 -18.85 37.17
CA GLU A 22 -36.93 -18.91 38.62
C GLU A 22 -36.53 -20.29 39.19
N GLY A 23 -36.12 -20.31 40.48
CA GLY A 23 -35.74 -21.48 41.32
C GLY A 23 -36.93 -22.31 41.84
N PRO A 24 -36.99 -22.81 43.10
CA PRO A 24 -36.04 -22.81 44.24
C PRO A 24 -35.93 -24.20 44.95
N GLY A 25 -35.29 -24.30 46.13
CA GLY A 25 -35.65 -25.31 47.14
C GLY A 25 -34.53 -25.92 48.00
N GLU A 26 -34.77 -25.93 49.31
CA GLU A 26 -33.86 -26.15 50.44
C GLU A 26 -33.44 -27.60 50.79
N LYS A 27 -32.36 -27.64 51.58
CA LYS A 27 -31.85 -28.62 52.58
C LYS A 27 -32.93 -29.40 53.38
N PRO A 28 -32.63 -30.59 53.98
CA PRO A 28 -31.88 -30.64 55.25
C PRO A 28 -30.96 -31.86 55.51
N GLU A 29 -30.21 -31.73 56.61
CA GLU A 29 -29.17 -32.60 57.15
C GLU A 29 -29.66 -33.89 57.83
N GLY A 30 -28.82 -34.93 57.77
CA GLY A 30 -28.26 -35.58 58.97
C GLY A 30 -28.86 -36.91 59.46
N LYS A 31 -28.05 -37.99 59.46
CA LYS A 31 -27.64 -38.76 60.66
C LYS A 31 -26.65 -39.91 60.37
N LYS A 32 -25.73 -40.08 61.34
CA LYS A 32 -24.73 -41.15 61.59
C LYS A 32 -25.44 -42.54 61.77
N GLN A 33 -24.81 -43.73 61.74
CA GLN A 33 -23.53 -44.17 62.31
C GLN A 33 -23.20 -45.65 61.94
N THR A 34 -21.91 -46.02 62.07
CA THR A 34 -21.29 -47.33 62.45
C THR A 34 -21.32 -48.56 61.53
N GLY A 35 -20.14 -49.18 61.32
CA GLY A 35 -20.02 -50.62 61.08
C GLY A 35 -18.76 -51.17 60.38
N SER A 36 -17.61 -51.16 61.07
CA SER A 36 -16.46 -52.11 61.11
C SER A 36 -16.18 -53.15 59.99
N GLY A 37 -14.87 -53.26 59.67
CA GLY A 37 -14.14 -54.49 59.23
C GLY A 37 -13.86 -54.55 57.72
N GLU A 38 -12.73 -55.01 57.18
CA GLU A 38 -11.47 -55.57 57.68
C GLU A 38 -10.57 -55.78 56.43
N LYS A 39 -9.25 -55.60 56.58
CA LYS A 39 -8.11 -56.18 55.81
C LYS A 39 -7.89 -55.92 54.31
N GLN A 40 -6.64 -55.49 54.07
CA GLN A 40 -5.69 -55.88 52.99
C GLN A 40 -6.19 -55.73 51.55
N THR A 41 -5.47 -55.07 50.65
CA THR A 41 -4.22 -55.62 50.08
C THR A 41 -3.47 -54.54 49.32
N LYS A 42 -2.16 -54.52 49.51
CA LYS A 42 -1.17 -53.64 48.92
C LYS A 42 -0.80 -54.20 47.54
N GLN A 43 -1.48 -53.80 46.48
CA GLN A 43 -1.08 -54.12 45.10
C GLN A 43 -1.75 -53.13 44.13
N GLU A 44 -1.05 -52.78 43.04
CA GLU A 44 -1.45 -51.86 41.95
C GLU A 44 -1.05 -50.37 42.08
N SER A 45 0.25 -50.09 42.15
CA SER A 45 0.78 -48.78 41.72
C SER A 45 1.66 -48.84 40.46
N LYS A 46 1.73 -49.99 39.78
CA LYS A 46 2.51 -50.16 38.53
C LYS A 46 1.68 -49.96 37.27
N THR A 47 0.38 -50.27 37.29
CA THR A 47 -0.52 -50.15 36.12
C THR A 47 -0.85 -48.70 35.77
N SER A 48 -0.86 -47.81 36.77
CA SER A 48 -1.10 -46.37 36.58
C SER A 48 0.07 -45.67 35.89
N TYR A 49 1.32 -46.03 36.23
CA TYR A 49 2.51 -45.38 35.66
C TYR A 49 2.74 -45.77 34.20
N ASP A 50 2.53 -47.03 33.84
CA ASP A 50 2.66 -47.51 32.45
C ASP A 50 1.61 -46.88 31.52
N THR A 51 0.38 -46.68 32.02
CA THR A 51 -0.67 -45.96 31.28
C THR A 51 -0.30 -44.48 31.09
N VAL A 52 0.24 -43.84 32.13
CA VAL A 52 0.69 -42.44 32.07
C VAL A 52 1.87 -42.28 31.10
N ILE A 53 2.83 -43.22 31.09
CA ILE A 53 3.95 -43.21 30.13
C ILE A 53 3.44 -43.36 28.69
N LYS A 54 2.52 -44.30 28.43
CA LYS A 54 1.94 -44.50 27.09
C LYS A 54 1.20 -43.26 26.60
N VAL A 55 0.42 -42.61 27.48
CA VAL A 55 -0.30 -41.37 27.16
C VAL A 55 0.69 -40.23 26.86
N LEU A 56 1.75 -40.09 27.66
CA LEU A 56 2.82 -39.09 27.42
C LEU A 56 3.56 -39.35 26.10
N ALA A 57 3.90 -40.60 25.80
CA ALA A 57 4.58 -40.96 24.55
C ALA A 57 3.73 -40.63 23.32
N VAL A 58 2.42 -40.91 23.37
CA VAL A 58 1.47 -40.55 22.30
C VAL A 58 1.34 -39.02 22.18
N LEU A 59 1.24 -38.30 23.30
CA LEU A 59 1.19 -36.82 23.28
C LEU A 59 2.44 -36.21 22.66
N ILE A 60 3.62 -36.70 23.04
CA ILE A 60 4.90 -36.26 22.47
C ILE A 60 4.93 -36.52 20.96
N LEU A 61 4.52 -37.72 20.51
CA LEU A 61 4.45 -38.04 19.09
C LEU A 61 3.48 -37.15 18.31
N VAL A 62 2.32 -36.82 18.88
CA VAL A 62 1.35 -35.92 18.24
C VAL A 62 1.89 -34.50 18.15
N VAL A 63 2.52 -33.99 19.21
CA VAL A 63 3.11 -32.64 19.23
C VAL A 63 4.30 -32.55 18.26
N PHE A 64 5.20 -33.53 18.28
CA PHE A 64 6.33 -33.59 17.33
C PHE A 64 5.85 -33.80 15.90
N GLY A 65 4.83 -34.63 15.68
CA GLY A 65 4.23 -34.84 14.37
C GLY A 65 3.61 -33.56 13.82
N ALA A 66 2.86 -32.83 14.64
CA ALA A 66 2.29 -31.53 14.28
C ALA A 66 3.37 -30.47 14.03
N TYR A 67 4.43 -30.44 14.84
CA TYR A 67 5.56 -29.53 14.65
C TYR A 67 6.34 -29.84 13.37
N ALA A 68 6.70 -31.10 13.14
CA ALA A 68 7.39 -31.53 11.92
C ALA A 68 6.53 -31.26 10.68
N TYR A 69 5.22 -31.51 10.77
CA TYR A 69 4.28 -31.15 9.71
C TYR A 69 4.28 -29.64 9.46
N MET A 70 4.21 -28.79 10.48
CA MET A 70 4.30 -27.33 10.34
C MET A 70 5.66 -26.86 9.79
N VAL A 71 6.77 -27.52 10.12
CA VAL A 71 8.09 -27.16 9.57
C VAL A 71 8.22 -27.58 8.10
N LEU A 72 7.66 -28.74 7.73
CA LEU A 72 7.72 -29.26 6.37
C LEU A 72 6.70 -28.62 5.42
N THR A 73 5.55 -28.19 5.94
CA THR A 73 4.43 -27.64 5.15
C THR A 73 4.12 -26.18 5.46
N GLY A 74 4.81 -25.59 6.43
CA GLY A 74 4.66 -24.18 6.77
C GLY A 74 5.01 -23.27 5.60
N PRO A 75 4.49 -22.04 5.60
CA PRO A 75 4.83 -21.06 4.57
C PRO A 75 6.34 -20.84 4.59
N LYS A 76 7.01 -21.26 3.51
CA LYS A 76 8.44 -20.98 3.33
C LYS A 76 8.59 -19.48 3.17
N ASP A 77 9.42 -18.87 4.00
CA ASP A 77 9.79 -17.48 3.85
C ASP A 77 10.31 -17.26 2.41
N PRO A 78 9.70 -16.36 1.61
CA PRO A 78 10.14 -16.11 0.25
C PRO A 78 11.62 -15.69 0.24
N SER A 79 12.13 -15.01 1.27
CA SER A 79 13.53 -14.58 1.34
C SER A 79 14.56 -15.72 1.26
N GLN A 80 14.16 -16.95 1.62
CA GLN A 80 15.03 -18.13 1.65
C GLN A 80 14.90 -19.03 0.40
N GLY A 81 14.30 -18.50 -0.68
CA GLY A 81 14.19 -19.19 -1.98
C GLY A 81 15.47 -19.20 -2.81
N SER A 82 15.56 -20.14 -3.76
CA SER A 82 16.56 -20.08 -4.83
C SER A 82 16.06 -19.14 -5.92
N TYR A 83 16.79 -18.07 -6.18
CA TYR A 83 16.46 -17.06 -7.19
C TYR A 83 17.48 -17.10 -8.32
N ALA A 84 17.01 -17.03 -9.56
CA ALA A 84 17.85 -17.04 -10.75
C ALA A 84 18.36 -15.63 -11.10
N TYR A 85 17.63 -14.60 -10.68
CA TYR A 85 17.90 -13.21 -11.00
C TYR A 85 17.88 -12.38 -9.72
N SER A 86 18.81 -11.43 -9.63
CA SER A 86 18.86 -10.44 -8.56
C SER A 86 19.27 -9.08 -9.12
N GLY A 87 18.81 -8.02 -8.48
CA GLY A 87 19.17 -6.65 -8.80
C GLY A 87 18.89 -5.73 -7.62
N GLU A 88 19.03 -4.44 -7.87
CA GLU A 88 18.76 -3.39 -6.91
C GLU A 88 17.97 -2.29 -7.62
N VAL A 89 16.91 -1.81 -6.98
CA VAL A 89 16.09 -0.69 -7.48
C VAL A 89 15.84 0.24 -6.30
N LEU A 90 16.25 1.51 -6.41
CA LEU A 90 16.16 2.50 -5.32
C LEU A 90 16.81 2.03 -4.01
N GLY A 91 17.96 1.36 -4.08
CA GLY A 91 18.61 0.80 -2.89
C GLY A 91 17.92 -0.46 -2.30
N ILE A 92 16.85 -0.95 -2.93
CA ILE A 92 16.09 -2.11 -2.46
C ILE A 92 16.52 -3.35 -3.23
N GLU A 93 16.94 -4.39 -2.49
CA GLU A 93 17.27 -5.69 -3.07
C GLU A 93 16.03 -6.31 -3.73
N VAL A 94 16.19 -6.71 -4.99
CA VAL A 94 15.18 -7.42 -5.77
C VAL A 94 15.69 -8.81 -6.10
N LYS A 95 14.91 -9.84 -5.80
CA LYS A 95 15.19 -11.24 -6.14
C LYS A 95 14.03 -11.81 -6.94
N SER A 96 14.33 -12.52 -8.04
CA SER A 96 13.31 -13.02 -8.97
C SER A 96 13.63 -14.39 -9.55
N GLU A 97 12.59 -15.20 -9.77
CA GLU A 97 12.66 -16.47 -10.51
C GLU A 97 12.74 -16.27 -12.03
N PHE A 98 12.32 -15.10 -12.53
CA PHE A 98 12.32 -14.73 -13.95
C PHE A 98 13.14 -13.46 -14.21
N PRO A 99 13.55 -13.17 -15.46
CA PRO A 99 14.19 -11.91 -15.80
C PRO A 99 13.35 -10.72 -15.33
N LEU A 100 13.99 -9.72 -14.72
CA LEU A 100 13.26 -8.61 -14.09
C LEU A 100 12.36 -7.84 -15.06
N GLU A 101 12.82 -7.66 -16.31
CA GLU A 101 12.04 -7.04 -17.39
C GLU A 101 10.72 -7.76 -17.68
N SER A 102 10.65 -9.07 -17.43
CA SER A 102 9.42 -9.86 -17.66
C SER A 102 8.28 -9.44 -16.73
N LEU A 103 8.60 -8.78 -15.60
CA LEU A 103 7.61 -8.28 -14.65
C LEU A 103 6.62 -7.30 -15.30
N GLN A 104 7.05 -6.60 -16.36
CA GLN A 104 6.21 -5.67 -17.11
C GLN A 104 4.99 -6.32 -17.76
N ASN A 105 5.02 -7.64 -17.98
CA ASN A 105 3.90 -8.39 -18.55
C ASN A 105 2.81 -8.72 -17.51
N PHE A 106 3.10 -8.58 -16.20
CA PHE A 106 2.16 -8.90 -15.12
C PHE A 106 1.27 -7.70 -14.77
N LYS A 107 0.49 -7.23 -15.75
CA LYS A 107 -0.40 -6.06 -15.58
C LYS A 107 -1.64 -6.35 -14.73
N ALA A 108 -2.10 -7.60 -14.71
CA ALA A 108 -3.23 -8.01 -13.90
C ALA A 108 -2.79 -8.50 -12.52
N ILE A 109 -3.12 -7.77 -11.46
CA ILE A 109 -2.68 -8.09 -10.10
C ILE A 109 -3.83 -8.29 -9.13
N ALA A 110 -3.58 -9.13 -8.12
CA ALA A 110 -4.44 -9.29 -6.94
C ALA A 110 -3.72 -8.71 -5.72
N LEU A 111 -4.37 -7.75 -5.05
CA LEU A 111 -3.88 -7.14 -3.81
C LEU A 111 -4.70 -7.63 -2.62
N LEU A 112 -4.06 -7.68 -1.46
CA LEU A 112 -4.67 -8.12 -0.21
C LEU A 112 -5.00 -6.92 0.67
N ASN A 113 -6.21 -6.88 1.22
CA ASN A 113 -6.62 -5.83 2.14
C ASN A 113 -5.77 -5.85 3.42
N SER A 114 -5.49 -4.67 3.95
CA SER A 114 -4.77 -4.47 5.21
C SER A 114 -5.39 -3.30 5.98
N SER A 115 -5.23 -3.28 7.30
CA SER A 115 -5.53 -2.12 8.15
C SER A 115 -4.31 -1.24 8.39
N ASP A 116 -3.14 -1.63 7.88
CA ASP A 116 -1.92 -0.86 7.99
C ASP A 116 -1.89 0.24 6.92
N ALA A 117 -1.65 1.49 7.34
CA ALA A 117 -1.67 2.65 6.46
C ALA A 117 -0.63 2.56 5.34
N ALA A 118 0.61 2.14 5.64
CA ALA A 118 1.68 2.06 4.63
C ALA A 118 1.39 0.96 3.59
N ILE A 119 0.86 -0.18 4.04
CA ILE A 119 0.41 -1.25 3.13
C ILE A 119 -0.76 -0.77 2.26
N THR A 120 -1.68 0.00 2.85
CA THR A 120 -2.84 0.55 2.13
C THR A 120 -2.40 1.56 1.06
N SER A 121 -1.47 2.46 1.39
CA SER A 121 -0.89 3.40 0.43
C SER A 121 -0.14 2.67 -0.68
N CYS A 122 0.64 1.64 -0.36
CA CYS A 122 1.32 0.82 -1.37
C CYS A 122 0.32 0.09 -2.28
N ASN A 123 -0.69 -0.58 -1.71
CA ASN A 123 -1.74 -1.23 -2.49
C ASN A 123 -2.45 -0.23 -3.41
N TYR A 124 -2.68 0.99 -2.92
CA TYR A 124 -3.28 2.02 -3.74
C TYR A 124 -2.40 2.37 -4.93
N GLU A 125 -1.12 2.69 -4.71
CA GLU A 125 -0.14 2.93 -5.76
C GLU A 125 -0.23 1.87 -6.85
N LEU A 126 -0.07 0.61 -6.45
CA LEU A 126 -0.06 -0.51 -7.37
C LEU A 126 -1.38 -0.67 -8.11
N SER A 127 -2.51 -0.43 -7.44
CA SER A 127 -3.85 -0.50 -8.05
C SER A 127 -4.10 0.59 -9.08
N ALA A 128 -3.60 1.81 -8.86
CA ALA A 128 -3.79 2.94 -9.76
C ALA A 128 -3.10 2.74 -11.11
N ILE A 129 -2.03 1.94 -11.13
CA ILE A 129 -1.22 1.62 -12.31
C ILE A 129 -1.37 0.17 -12.78
N SER A 130 -2.36 -0.59 -12.29
CA SER A 130 -2.61 -1.99 -12.67
C SER A 130 -4.04 -2.29 -13.10
N GLN A 131 -4.21 -3.46 -13.73
CA GLN A 131 -5.51 -4.07 -13.96
C GLN A 131 -5.89 -4.93 -12.75
N MET A 132 -6.73 -4.40 -11.86
CA MET A 132 -7.14 -5.14 -10.67
C MET A 132 -7.96 -6.40 -11.02
N SER A 133 -7.48 -7.58 -10.60
CA SER A 133 -8.12 -8.86 -10.86
C SER A 133 -7.96 -9.81 -9.68
N ARG A 134 -9.06 -10.39 -9.18
CA ARG A 134 -9.02 -11.41 -8.12
C ARG A 134 -8.27 -12.69 -8.51
N LYS A 135 -8.04 -12.90 -9.81
CA LYS A 135 -7.27 -14.02 -10.37
C LYS A 135 -5.93 -13.57 -10.96
N GLY A 136 -5.55 -12.32 -10.72
CA GLY A 136 -4.28 -11.77 -11.16
C GLY A 136 -3.09 -12.29 -10.35
N TYR A 137 -1.91 -11.86 -10.76
CA TYR A 137 -0.66 -12.13 -10.06
C TYR A 137 -0.72 -11.53 -8.65
N ILE A 138 -0.49 -12.35 -7.62
CA ILE A 138 -0.69 -11.92 -6.24
C ILE A 138 0.50 -11.07 -5.80
N VAL A 139 0.25 -9.83 -5.38
CA VAL A 139 1.27 -8.98 -4.76
C VAL A 139 0.93 -8.83 -3.28
N ARG A 140 1.85 -9.29 -2.42
CA ARG A 140 1.72 -9.27 -0.96
C ARG A 140 2.64 -8.19 -0.41
N VAL A 141 2.07 -7.24 0.33
CA VAL A 141 2.83 -6.21 1.01
C VAL A 141 2.81 -6.52 2.51
N GLU A 142 3.98 -6.67 3.12
CA GLU A 142 4.11 -7.22 4.47
C GLU A 142 5.17 -6.48 5.30
N LYS A 143 4.96 -6.43 6.63
CA LYS A 143 5.96 -5.97 7.59
C LYS A 143 6.92 -7.11 7.91
N ASP A 144 8.11 -7.08 7.30
CA ASP A 144 9.13 -8.11 7.45
C ASP A 144 10.51 -7.58 7.01
N SER A 145 11.52 -8.45 6.93
CA SER A 145 12.84 -8.16 6.38
C SER A 145 12.72 -7.53 4.99
N PRO A 146 13.39 -6.39 4.75
CA PRO A 146 13.15 -5.57 3.56
C PRO A 146 13.57 -6.30 2.29
N GLY A 147 12.93 -5.94 1.18
CA GLY A 147 13.26 -6.46 -0.15
C GLY A 147 12.03 -6.79 -0.97
N ILE A 148 12.29 -7.07 -2.25
CA ILE A 148 11.29 -7.47 -3.22
C ILE A 148 11.62 -8.89 -3.69
N TYR A 149 10.63 -9.78 -3.59
CA TYR A 149 10.80 -11.19 -3.88
C TYR A 149 9.75 -11.63 -4.89
N ILE A 150 10.15 -12.06 -6.08
CA ILE A 150 9.26 -12.35 -7.21
C ILE A 150 9.35 -13.84 -7.54
N LYS A 151 8.20 -14.54 -7.52
CA LYS A 151 8.09 -15.97 -7.84
C LYS A 151 6.93 -16.24 -8.79
N GLY A 152 6.84 -17.46 -9.33
CA GLY A 152 5.73 -17.85 -10.23
C GLY A 152 4.33 -17.60 -9.67
N GLU A 153 4.16 -17.75 -8.36
CA GLU A 153 2.86 -17.63 -7.66
C GLU A 153 2.51 -16.22 -7.18
N GLY A 154 3.46 -15.30 -7.17
CA GLY A 154 3.26 -13.94 -6.68
C GLY A 154 4.57 -13.22 -6.33
N ALA A 155 4.42 -11.96 -5.93
CA ALA A 155 5.49 -11.12 -5.42
C ALA A 155 5.24 -10.72 -3.97
N TRP A 156 6.33 -10.53 -3.22
CA TRP A 156 6.33 -9.97 -1.88
C TRP A 156 7.11 -8.67 -1.89
N VAL A 157 6.48 -7.60 -1.41
CA VAL A 157 7.06 -6.27 -1.22
C VAL A 157 7.15 -6.05 0.29
N ARG A 158 8.36 -5.98 0.84
CA ARG A 158 8.58 -6.03 2.29
C ARG A 158 9.41 -4.88 2.81
N GLY A 159 9.12 -4.49 4.06
CA GLY A 159 9.89 -3.54 4.85
C GLY A 159 9.56 -3.65 6.33
N ARG A 160 10.49 -3.27 7.21
CA ARG A 160 10.33 -3.43 8.68
C ARG A 160 9.48 -2.32 9.29
N ASN A 161 9.42 -1.19 8.62
CA ASN A 161 8.68 -0.01 9.02
C ASN A 161 7.96 0.61 7.81
N SER A 162 7.10 1.60 8.05
CA SER A 162 6.31 2.26 7.01
C SER A 162 7.16 2.84 5.89
N GLY A 163 8.29 3.49 6.20
CA GLY A 163 9.19 4.07 5.20
C GLY A 163 9.83 3.01 4.30
N GLU A 164 10.29 1.90 4.89
CA GLU A 164 10.86 0.78 4.12
C GLU A 164 9.80 0.11 3.22
N ILE A 165 8.55 -0.03 3.69
CA ILE A 165 7.45 -0.56 2.88
C ILE A 165 7.17 0.34 1.67
N LEU A 166 7.06 1.65 1.88
CA LEU A 166 6.79 2.59 0.80
C LEU A 166 7.96 2.65 -0.19
N SER A 167 9.20 2.65 0.30
CA SER A 167 10.40 2.60 -0.55
C SER A 167 10.43 1.35 -1.42
N ALA A 168 10.16 0.18 -0.83
CA ALA A 168 10.04 -1.07 -1.57
C ALA A 168 8.85 -1.07 -2.53
N CYS A 169 7.77 -0.36 -2.20
CA CYS A 169 6.62 -0.22 -3.08
C CYS A 169 6.95 0.57 -4.35
N HIS A 170 7.59 1.74 -4.20
CA HIS A 170 8.03 2.57 -5.30
C HIS A 170 9.02 1.80 -6.19
N ALA A 171 9.98 1.10 -5.59
CA ALA A 171 10.92 0.26 -6.32
C ALA A 171 10.20 -0.83 -7.14
N PHE A 172 9.20 -1.49 -6.55
CA PHE A 172 8.40 -2.50 -7.26
C PHE A 172 7.55 -1.88 -8.38
N ALA A 173 6.97 -0.69 -8.16
CA ALA A 173 6.20 0.04 -9.16
C ALA A 173 7.08 0.44 -10.36
N CYS A 174 8.26 1.00 -10.11
CA CYS A 174 9.25 1.35 -11.13
C CYS A 174 9.62 0.12 -11.97
N LEU A 175 9.97 -0.98 -11.31
CA LEU A 175 10.35 -2.23 -11.96
C LEU A 175 9.24 -2.79 -12.86
N ARG A 176 8.00 -2.82 -12.36
CA ARG A 176 6.85 -3.39 -13.07
C ARG A 176 6.38 -2.52 -14.23
N GLU A 177 6.53 -1.21 -14.13
CA GLU A 177 6.17 -0.31 -15.23
C GLU A 177 7.32 -0.09 -16.22
N GLY A 178 8.50 -0.66 -15.97
CA GLY A 178 9.67 -0.46 -16.82
C GLY A 178 10.09 0.99 -16.83
N ILE A 179 10.10 1.60 -15.64
CA ILE A 179 10.51 2.99 -15.41
C ILE A 179 11.81 2.94 -14.63
N GLU A 180 12.86 3.55 -15.18
CA GLU A 180 14.08 3.80 -14.43
C GLU A 180 13.82 4.89 -13.39
N CYS A 181 14.11 4.60 -12.13
CA CYS A 181 13.87 5.51 -11.02
C CYS A 181 15.20 5.87 -10.34
N PRO A 182 15.42 7.15 -9.98
CA PRO A 182 16.70 7.63 -9.48
C PRO A 182 16.83 7.38 -7.98
N ASP A 183 18.04 7.15 -7.47
CA ASP A 183 18.25 6.89 -6.03
C ASP A 183 17.73 8.02 -5.11
N GLY A 184 17.71 9.26 -5.60
CA GLY A 184 17.16 10.43 -4.91
C GLY A 184 15.64 10.60 -5.02
N LEU A 185 14.88 9.61 -5.51
CA LEU A 185 13.43 9.74 -5.75
C LEU A 185 12.65 10.23 -4.52
N LEU A 186 13.07 9.82 -3.32
CA LEU A 186 12.42 10.22 -2.06
C LEU A 186 12.71 11.67 -1.63
N ASP A 187 13.63 12.36 -2.30
CA ASP A 187 14.00 13.76 -2.02
C ASP A 187 13.13 14.76 -2.79
N ILE A 188 12.23 14.30 -3.66
CA ILE A 188 11.31 15.14 -4.45
C ILE A 188 10.55 16.16 -3.58
N PRO A 189 9.96 15.79 -2.42
CA PRO A 189 9.21 16.75 -1.60
C PRO A 189 10.08 17.92 -1.13
N GLN A 190 11.35 17.65 -0.76
CA GLN A 190 12.31 18.65 -0.30
C GLN A 190 12.73 19.58 -1.44
N ILE A 191 12.96 19.03 -2.64
CA ILE A 191 13.29 19.80 -3.84
C ILE A 191 12.15 20.77 -4.18
N LEU A 192 10.91 20.28 -4.21
CA LEU A 192 9.75 21.10 -4.55
C LEU A 192 9.42 22.12 -3.46
N ALA A 193 9.57 21.77 -2.18
CA ALA A 193 9.30 22.69 -1.07
C ALA A 193 10.28 23.88 -1.02
N GLY A 194 11.46 23.74 -1.63
CA GLY A 194 12.44 24.82 -1.75
C GLY A 194 12.17 25.82 -2.89
N GLN A 195 11.14 25.58 -3.73
CA GLN A 195 10.86 26.40 -4.89
C GLN A 195 9.95 27.59 -4.56
N GLU A 196 10.21 28.74 -5.19
CA GLU A 196 9.35 29.92 -5.07
C GLU A 196 7.99 29.71 -5.77
N GLU A 197 7.98 28.93 -6.85
CA GLU A 197 6.79 28.57 -7.62
C GLU A 197 6.80 27.06 -7.90
N LEU A 198 5.64 26.41 -7.80
CA LEU A 198 5.45 24.99 -8.09
C LEU A 198 4.99 24.83 -9.53
N ASN A 199 5.91 24.57 -10.46
CA ASN A 199 5.54 24.44 -11.86
C ASN A 199 5.26 22.98 -12.28
N LEU A 200 4.26 22.83 -13.13
CA LEU A 200 3.97 21.61 -13.89
C LEU A 200 4.08 21.92 -15.39
N VAL A 201 5.06 21.35 -16.07
CA VAL A 201 5.23 21.44 -17.52
C VAL A 201 4.66 20.18 -18.17
N ILE A 202 3.81 20.36 -19.17
CA ILE A 202 3.09 19.27 -19.85
C ILE A 202 3.42 19.31 -21.33
N ASP A 203 3.93 18.20 -21.86
CA ASP A 203 4.06 18.01 -23.30
C ASP A 203 2.68 17.77 -23.95
N GLY A 204 2.38 18.57 -24.99
CA GLY A 204 1.15 18.42 -25.78
C GLY A 204 1.10 17.11 -26.58
N ALA A 205 2.21 16.38 -26.71
CA ALA A 205 2.27 15.08 -27.37
C ALA A 205 1.81 13.91 -26.47
N LEU A 206 1.60 14.14 -25.17
CA LEU A 206 1.17 13.10 -24.24
C LEU A 206 -0.17 12.48 -24.63
N GLY A 207 -0.28 11.16 -24.41
CA GLY A 207 -1.53 10.43 -24.60
C GLY A 207 -2.62 10.81 -23.58
N GLU A 208 -3.82 10.31 -23.83
CA GLU A 208 -5.02 10.64 -23.06
C GLU A 208 -4.87 10.33 -21.56
N LYS A 209 -4.21 9.21 -21.21
CA LYS A 209 -4.12 8.76 -19.82
C LYS A 209 -3.26 9.72 -18.99
N SER A 210 -2.09 10.08 -19.49
CA SER A 210 -1.18 11.02 -18.83
C SER A 210 -1.75 12.42 -18.83
N PHE A 211 -2.33 12.86 -19.94
CA PHE A 211 -2.90 14.20 -20.04
C PHE A 211 -4.10 14.36 -19.11
N GLN A 212 -5.09 13.46 -19.14
CA GLN A 212 -6.28 13.64 -18.30
C GLN A 212 -6.04 13.24 -16.85
N LYS A 213 -5.46 12.06 -16.61
CA LYS A 213 -5.34 11.51 -15.25
C LYS A 213 -4.04 11.94 -14.59
N GLY A 214 -2.92 11.93 -15.32
CA GLY A 214 -1.61 12.29 -14.78
C GLY A 214 -1.54 13.75 -14.32
N ILE A 215 -2.06 14.67 -15.12
CA ILE A 215 -2.13 16.11 -14.76
C ILE A 215 -2.93 16.31 -13.47
N ILE A 216 -4.09 15.66 -13.33
CA ILE A 216 -4.92 15.76 -12.13
C ILE A 216 -4.20 15.15 -10.91
N THR A 217 -3.56 13.99 -11.11
CA THR A 217 -2.81 13.24 -10.09
C THR A 217 -1.69 14.13 -9.51
N ILE A 218 -0.81 14.68 -10.35
CA ILE A 218 0.24 15.61 -9.89
C ILE A 218 -0.34 16.94 -9.40
N GLY A 219 -1.39 17.46 -10.05
CA GLY A 219 -2.03 18.70 -9.64
C GLY A 219 -2.52 18.68 -8.19
N TYR A 220 -3.12 17.57 -7.73
CA TYR A 220 -3.50 17.43 -6.32
C TYR A 220 -2.29 17.34 -5.38
N ALA A 221 -1.21 16.67 -5.78
CA ALA A 221 0.02 16.61 -5.01
C ALA A 221 0.64 18.02 -4.84
N LEU A 222 0.73 18.77 -5.93
CA LEU A 222 1.21 20.15 -5.92
C LEU A 222 0.29 21.07 -5.12
N GLY A 223 -1.04 20.88 -5.19
CA GLY A 223 -1.99 21.61 -4.34
C GLY A 223 -1.81 21.33 -2.85
N THR A 224 -1.42 20.10 -2.49
CA THR A 224 -1.06 19.75 -1.11
C THR A 224 0.20 20.49 -0.67
N LEU A 225 1.25 20.51 -1.51
CA LEU A 225 2.46 21.28 -1.23
C LEU A 225 2.18 22.79 -1.14
N GLN A 226 1.39 23.34 -2.07
CA GLN A 226 0.96 24.74 -2.03
C GLN A 226 0.30 25.10 -0.70
N SER A 227 -0.55 24.22 -0.15
CA SER A 227 -1.20 24.46 1.14
C SER A 227 -0.21 24.52 2.31
N GLN A 228 0.97 23.92 2.17
CA GLN A 228 2.02 23.86 3.19
C GLN A 228 3.03 25.00 3.03
N THR A 229 3.43 25.31 1.80
CA THR A 229 4.51 26.28 1.49
C THR A 229 3.99 27.67 1.14
N GLY A 230 2.74 27.78 0.68
CA GLY A 230 2.17 29.01 0.12
C GLY A 230 2.65 29.34 -1.30
N ALA A 231 3.53 28.52 -1.89
CA ALA A 231 4.04 28.74 -3.24
C ALA A 231 2.90 28.60 -4.28
N PRO A 232 2.75 29.54 -5.22
CA PRO A 232 1.77 29.41 -6.29
C PRO A 232 2.10 28.18 -7.14
N VAL A 233 1.06 27.44 -7.52
CA VAL A 233 1.18 26.42 -8.56
C VAL A 233 1.06 27.12 -9.90
N ASN A 234 1.83 26.70 -10.89
CA ASN A 234 1.73 27.17 -12.27
C ASN A 234 1.72 25.96 -13.20
N THR A 235 0.96 26.03 -14.29
CA THR A 235 0.90 24.94 -15.27
C THR A 235 1.32 25.49 -16.63
N TRP A 236 2.19 24.78 -17.34
CA TRP A 236 2.77 25.21 -18.60
C TRP A 236 2.53 24.15 -19.67
N LEU A 237 2.12 24.59 -20.85
CA LEU A 237 2.00 23.73 -22.03
C LEU A 237 3.26 23.90 -22.89
N ARG A 238 3.95 22.78 -23.12
CA ARG A 238 5.13 22.70 -23.97
C ARG A 238 4.72 22.56 -25.44
N ASN A 239 5.39 23.31 -26.31
CA ASN A 239 5.33 23.19 -27.76
C ASN A 239 6.76 23.40 -28.32
N GLY A 240 7.43 22.29 -28.63
CA GLY A 240 8.86 22.30 -28.92
C GLY A 240 9.67 22.74 -27.69
N ASP A 241 10.51 23.76 -27.85
CA ASP A 241 11.35 24.30 -26.76
C ASP A 241 10.70 25.47 -26.01
N THR A 242 9.50 25.88 -26.44
CA THR A 242 8.76 26.99 -25.84
C THR A 242 7.61 26.49 -24.98
N CYS A 243 7.50 27.04 -23.79
CA CYS A 243 6.44 26.74 -22.84
C CYS A 243 5.53 27.95 -22.66
N PHE A 244 4.22 27.71 -22.67
CA PHE A 244 3.18 28.73 -22.53
C PHE A 244 2.45 28.51 -21.21
N LEU A 245 2.33 29.57 -20.39
CA LEU A 245 1.57 29.47 -19.16
C LEU A 245 0.10 29.16 -19.49
N ALA A 246 -0.40 28.09 -18.89
CA ALA A 246 -1.70 27.51 -19.17
C ALA A 246 -2.53 27.51 -17.89
N THR A 247 -3.69 28.17 -17.94
CA THR A 247 -4.57 28.38 -16.76
C THR A 247 -5.39 27.15 -16.36
N VAL A 248 -4.97 25.94 -16.77
CA VAL A 248 -5.87 24.77 -16.94
C VAL A 248 -6.31 24.12 -15.62
N LEU A 249 -5.69 24.43 -14.48
CA LEU A 249 -6.02 23.82 -13.18
C LEU A 249 -6.48 24.88 -12.15
N ASN A 250 -7.65 25.47 -12.36
CA ASN A 250 -8.27 26.39 -11.41
C ASN A 250 -9.19 25.64 -10.42
N SER A 251 -8.66 25.22 -9.27
CA SER A 251 -9.48 24.75 -8.14
C SER A 251 -9.37 25.61 -6.87
N THR A 252 -8.40 26.52 -6.77
CA THR A 252 -8.13 27.30 -5.53
C THR A 252 -8.09 28.82 -5.70
N GLY A 253 -8.34 29.37 -6.89
CA GLY A 253 -8.58 30.82 -7.07
C GLY A 253 -7.37 31.75 -6.90
N LEU A 254 -6.15 31.23 -6.80
CA LEU A 254 -4.90 31.99 -6.76
C LEU A 254 -4.00 31.63 -7.95
N PHE A 255 -4.45 31.96 -9.16
CA PHE A 255 -3.61 31.97 -10.36
C PHE A 255 -3.69 33.35 -11.02
N LYS A 256 -2.58 33.86 -11.54
CA LYS A 256 -2.57 35.09 -12.35
C LYS A 256 -3.23 34.81 -13.71
N SER A 257 -4.55 34.91 -13.77
CA SER A 257 -5.34 34.68 -14.98
C SER A 257 -5.25 35.87 -15.94
N ASN A 258 -4.10 36.12 -16.59
CA ASN A 258 -4.03 36.93 -17.81
C ASN A 258 -2.66 36.96 -18.52
N ILE A 259 -1.79 35.98 -18.26
CA ILE A 259 -0.40 36.10 -18.66
C ILE A 259 -0.14 35.22 -19.88
N THR A 260 0.15 35.86 -21.02
CA THR A 260 0.81 35.26 -22.19
C THR A 260 2.32 35.24 -21.95
N GLU A 261 2.74 34.60 -20.85
CA GLU A 261 4.16 34.38 -20.58
C GLU A 261 4.59 33.17 -21.40
N ASN A 262 5.60 33.41 -22.23
CA ASN A 262 6.36 32.38 -22.88
C ASN A 262 7.74 32.31 -22.22
N SER A 263 8.20 31.09 -21.97
CA SER A 263 9.55 30.86 -21.51
C SER A 263 10.17 29.71 -22.26
N SER A 264 11.50 29.63 -22.23
CA SER A 264 12.17 28.39 -22.61
C SER A 264 11.76 27.30 -21.63
N CYS A 265 11.26 26.17 -22.13
CA CYS A 265 10.89 25.05 -21.26
C CYS A 265 12.08 24.62 -20.39
N ASP A 266 13.31 24.76 -20.88
CA ASP A 266 14.54 24.40 -20.15
C ASP A 266 14.88 25.29 -18.97
N SER A 267 14.25 26.45 -18.86
CA SER A 267 14.42 27.37 -17.73
C SER A 267 13.41 27.17 -16.61
N ILE A 268 12.40 26.31 -16.80
CA ILE A 268 11.33 26.10 -15.83
C ILE A 268 11.74 24.96 -14.89
N ASP A 269 11.91 25.29 -13.61
CA ASP A 269 12.06 24.33 -12.51
C ASP A 269 10.70 23.73 -12.13
N GLY A 270 10.68 22.51 -11.61
CA GLY A 270 9.43 21.82 -11.22
C GLY A 270 9.27 20.46 -11.90
N ILE A 271 8.03 19.99 -12.03
CA ILE A 271 7.71 18.68 -12.61
C ILE A 271 7.44 18.82 -14.11
N HIS A 272 8.12 18.03 -14.92
CA HIS A 272 7.97 17.97 -16.38
C HIS A 272 7.40 16.61 -16.77
N MET A 273 6.29 16.58 -17.49
CA MET A 273 5.71 15.37 -18.06
C MET A 273 5.96 15.38 -19.57
N LEU A 274 6.79 14.45 -20.07
CA LEU A 274 7.28 14.42 -21.44
C LEU A 274 6.99 13.09 -22.13
N ASP A 275 6.61 13.14 -23.41
CA ASP A 275 6.52 11.93 -24.23
C ASP A 275 7.93 11.47 -24.64
N SER A 276 8.22 10.18 -24.49
CA SER A 276 9.53 9.60 -24.82
C SER A 276 9.42 8.09 -25.06
N GLU A 277 10.36 7.51 -25.82
CA GLU A 277 10.46 6.06 -25.97
C GLU A 277 10.97 5.37 -24.70
N GLN A 278 11.73 6.09 -23.86
CA GLN A 278 12.33 5.56 -22.63
C GLN A 278 11.54 6.00 -21.41
N GLY A 279 11.14 5.02 -20.60
CA GLY A 279 10.47 5.24 -19.31
C GLY A 279 11.47 5.58 -18.22
N GLU A 280 11.46 6.82 -17.73
CA GLU A 280 12.40 7.29 -16.72
C GLU A 280 11.76 8.38 -15.84
N ILE A 281 12.08 8.35 -14.54
CA ILE A 281 11.98 9.52 -13.66
C ILE A 281 13.39 10.07 -13.50
N ARG A 282 13.63 11.30 -13.93
CA ARG A 282 14.95 11.95 -13.87
C ARG A 282 14.91 13.15 -12.96
N MET A 283 16.00 13.37 -12.22
CA MET A 283 16.15 14.49 -11.30
C MET A 283 17.42 15.27 -11.63
N GLU A 284 17.25 16.52 -12.08
CA GLU A 284 18.32 17.42 -12.52
C GLU A 284 18.21 18.75 -11.77
N GLY A 285 18.86 18.83 -10.61
CA GLY A 285 18.71 19.99 -9.72
C GLY A 285 17.26 20.14 -9.25
N ASN A 286 16.61 21.24 -9.64
CA ASN A 286 15.22 21.55 -9.29
C ASN A 286 14.19 21.01 -10.29
N ARG A 287 14.65 20.31 -11.34
CA ARG A 287 13.80 19.72 -12.36
C ARG A 287 13.59 18.23 -12.09
N ILE A 288 12.33 17.83 -12.09
CA ILE A 288 11.89 16.44 -12.00
C ILE A 288 11.18 16.10 -13.30
N THR A 289 11.76 15.22 -14.11
CA THR A 289 11.20 14.83 -15.42
C THR A 289 10.61 13.44 -15.33
N LEU A 290 9.33 13.33 -15.71
CA LEU A 290 8.59 12.08 -15.90
C LEU A 290 8.47 11.87 -17.41
N GLN A 291 9.23 10.92 -17.94
CA GLN A 291 9.26 10.66 -19.38
C GLN A 291 8.98 9.19 -19.71
N GLY A 292 8.40 8.95 -20.88
CA GLY A 292 8.11 7.62 -21.39
C GLY A 292 6.83 7.58 -22.20
N SER A 293 6.35 6.37 -22.48
CA SER A 293 5.03 6.18 -23.10
C SER A 293 3.91 6.71 -22.20
N ASP A 294 2.71 6.92 -22.76
CA ASP A 294 1.53 7.38 -22.01
C ASP A 294 1.22 6.52 -20.75
N GLY A 295 1.51 5.22 -20.79
CA GLY A 295 1.37 4.35 -19.63
C GLY A 295 2.39 4.64 -18.53
N GLN A 296 3.65 4.86 -18.93
CA GLN A 296 4.79 5.08 -18.05
C GLN A 296 4.77 6.48 -17.43
N VAL A 297 4.47 7.52 -18.21
CA VAL A 297 4.35 8.89 -17.68
C VAL A 297 3.24 8.95 -16.62
N TYR A 298 2.06 8.39 -16.92
CA TYR A 298 1.01 8.27 -15.90
C TYR A 298 1.46 7.48 -14.67
N ALA A 299 2.19 6.38 -14.84
CA ALA A 299 2.69 5.66 -13.68
C ALA A 299 3.70 6.46 -12.85
N GLY A 300 4.60 7.20 -13.51
CA GLY A 300 5.49 8.16 -12.85
C GLY A 300 4.70 9.22 -12.06
N THR A 301 3.58 9.71 -12.59
CA THR A 301 2.74 10.67 -11.85
C THR A 301 2.16 10.08 -10.57
N VAL A 302 1.75 8.81 -10.59
CA VAL A 302 1.21 8.12 -9.40
C VAL A 302 2.30 7.92 -8.35
N ILE A 303 3.47 7.46 -8.75
CA ILE A 303 4.62 7.25 -7.86
C ILE A 303 5.00 8.58 -7.19
N VAL A 304 5.19 9.64 -7.99
CA VAL A 304 5.56 10.97 -7.48
C VAL A 304 4.47 11.57 -6.59
N GLN A 305 3.19 11.39 -6.91
CA GLN A 305 2.09 11.84 -6.06
C GLN A 305 2.13 11.18 -4.68
N ASN A 306 2.38 9.86 -4.61
CA ASN A 306 2.45 9.16 -3.33
C ASN A 306 3.68 9.53 -2.50
N ILE A 307 4.75 9.99 -3.15
CA ILE A 307 5.93 10.53 -2.45
C ILE A 307 5.66 11.92 -1.90
N ILE A 308 5.05 12.80 -2.70
CA ILE A 308 4.74 14.18 -2.31
C ILE A 308 3.64 14.24 -1.24
N ALA A 309 2.60 13.44 -1.41
CA ALA A 309 1.40 13.51 -0.60
C ALA A 309 0.85 12.09 -0.29
N PRO A 310 1.58 11.28 0.50
CA PRO A 310 1.20 9.89 0.81
C PRO A 310 -0.18 9.78 1.50
N ASP A 311 -0.57 10.82 2.25
CA ASP A 311 -1.83 10.86 3.00
C ASP A 311 -3.01 11.46 2.20
N LEU A 312 -2.74 12.00 1.00
CA LEU A 312 -3.74 12.69 0.20
C LEU A 312 -4.95 11.80 -0.08
N ARG A 313 -4.74 10.49 -0.19
CA ARG A 313 -5.84 9.59 -0.49
C ARG A 313 -6.72 9.25 0.71
N GLU A 314 -6.17 9.17 1.93
CA GLU A 314 -7.04 9.09 3.12
C GLU A 314 -7.98 10.30 3.15
N ARG A 315 -7.45 11.48 2.80
CA ARG A 315 -8.25 12.72 2.67
C ARG A 315 -9.23 12.69 1.50
N LEU A 316 -8.88 12.14 0.34
CA LEU A 316 -9.81 12.04 -0.80
C LEU A 316 -10.92 10.99 -0.56
N MET A 317 -10.62 9.89 0.13
CA MET A 317 -11.62 8.88 0.51
C MET A 317 -12.59 9.41 1.58
N ASP A 318 -12.11 10.22 2.53
CA ASP A 318 -12.97 10.89 3.53
C ASP A 318 -13.96 11.88 2.88
N VAL A 319 -13.63 12.40 1.70
CA VAL A 319 -14.47 13.36 0.96
C VAL A 319 -15.50 12.67 0.04
N ASN A 320 -15.53 11.33 0.00
CA ASN A 320 -16.55 10.55 -0.70
C ASN A 320 -16.66 10.91 -2.20
N ILE A 321 -15.52 11.16 -2.84
CA ILE A 321 -15.43 11.35 -4.30
C ILE A 321 -15.01 10.00 -4.89
N ASP A 322 -15.98 9.24 -5.38
CA ASP A 322 -15.73 8.09 -6.24
C ASP A 322 -15.14 8.59 -7.58
N PHE A 323 -13.94 8.10 -7.93
CA PHE A 323 -13.30 8.31 -9.24
C PHE A 323 -13.64 7.16 -10.20
#